data_AF-A4WLZ4-F1
#
_entry.id   AF-A4WLZ4-F1
#
_cell.length_a   1.000
_cell.length_b   1.000
_cell.length_c   1.000
_cell.angle_alpha   90.00
_cell.angle_beta   90.00
_cell.angle_gamma   90.00
#
_symmetry.space_group_name_H-M   'P 1'
#
loop_
_entity.id
_entity.type
_entity.pdbx_description
1 polymer ?
#
loop_
_entity_poly.entity_id
_entity_poly.type
_entity_poly.pdbx_seq_one_letter_code
_entity_poly.pdbx_strand_id
1 'polypeptide(L)'
;MSCVDAQTAEKVAKKKVLGTLGGLRKSVKTFRIKVSDDWIFGFVKTKFGEGGFQISVKLAYVDCKGVAFEKIPPEILEKIKNYVEEGVAALFERELGNLIK
;
A
#
# COMPACT_ATOMS: atom_id res chain seq x y z
N MET A 1 -25.06 -7.58 -8.56
CA MET A 1 -24.55 -6.36 -7.91
C MET A 1 -23.22 -6.03 -8.56
N SER A 2 -22.93 -4.76 -8.85
CA SER A 2 -21.62 -4.31 -9.32
C SER A 2 -20.61 -4.26 -8.17
N CYS A 3 -19.34 -4.59 -8.45
CA CYS A 3 -18.26 -4.43 -7.48
C CYS A 3 -18.04 -2.96 -7.12
N VAL A 4 -17.48 -2.71 -5.93
CA VAL A 4 -17.16 -1.36 -5.47
C VAL A 4 -16.08 -0.70 -6.35
N ASP A 5 -16.26 0.60 -6.60
CA ASP A 5 -15.26 1.40 -7.29
C ASP A 5 -13.99 1.59 -6.42
N ALA A 6 -12.92 2.08 -7.05
CA ALA A 6 -11.63 2.28 -6.39
C ALA A 6 -11.69 3.29 -5.23
N GLN A 7 -12.53 4.32 -5.32
CA GLN A 7 -12.62 5.39 -4.33
C GLN A 7 -13.31 4.89 -3.05
N THR A 8 -14.39 4.12 -3.23
CA THR A 8 -15.13 3.45 -2.18
C THR A 8 -14.24 2.42 -1.48
N ALA A 9 -13.55 1.58 -2.25
CA ALA A 9 -12.62 0.58 -1.71
C ALA A 9 -11.48 1.24 -0.91
N GLU A 10 -10.89 2.33 -1.42
CA GLU A 10 -9.82 3.06 -0.72
C GLU A 10 -10.29 3.63 0.62
N LYS A 11 -11.52 4.17 0.68
CA LYS A 11 -12.10 4.72 1.92
C LYS A 11 -12.23 3.65 3.00
N VAL A 12 -12.70 2.46 2.64
CA VAL A 12 -12.83 1.34 3.60
C VAL A 12 -11.45 0.83 4.02
N ALA A 13 -10.50 0.69 3.07
CA ALA A 13 -9.13 0.27 3.36
C ALA A 13 -8.42 1.23 4.33
N LYS A 14 -8.51 2.56 4.09
CA LYS A 14 -7.94 3.59 4.96
C LYS A 14 -8.50 3.50 6.38
N LYS A 15 -9.83 3.39 6.50
CA LYS A 15 -10.50 3.28 7.80
C LYS A 15 -10.03 2.04 8.56
N LYS A 16 -9.86 0.91 7.86
CA LYS A 16 -9.42 -0.36 8.45
C LYS A 16 -7.98 -0.28 8.96
N VAL A 17 -7.05 0.21 8.14
CA VAL A 17 -5.60 0.12 8.43
C VAL A 17 -5.07 1.27 9.29
N LEU A 18 -5.60 2.47 9.09
CA LEU A 18 -5.13 3.70 9.74
C LEU A 18 -6.07 4.16 10.87
N GLY A 19 -7.25 3.56 10.98
CA GLY A 19 -8.30 4.04 11.88
C GLY A 19 -8.92 5.35 11.41
N THR A 20 -9.90 5.83 12.16
CA THR A 20 -10.72 7.02 11.83
C THR A 20 -9.88 8.31 11.75
N LEU A 21 -8.83 8.42 12.57
CA LEU A 21 -7.94 9.60 12.64
C LEU A 21 -6.67 9.45 11.79
N GLY A 22 -6.21 8.23 11.51
CA GLY A 22 -5.01 8.02 10.69
C GLY A 22 -5.24 8.26 9.20
N GLY A 23 -6.49 8.13 8.72
CA GLY A 23 -6.86 8.44 7.33
C GLY A 23 -6.72 9.91 6.94
N LEU A 24 -6.61 10.82 7.91
CA LEU A 24 -6.44 12.27 7.70
C LEU A 24 -4.95 12.71 7.66
N ARG A 25 -4.00 11.80 7.88
CA ARG A 25 -2.58 12.15 7.90
C ARG A 25 -2.08 12.39 6.47
N LYS A 26 -1.83 13.65 6.12
CA LYS A 26 -1.24 14.08 4.83
C LYS A 26 0.11 13.40 4.51
N SER A 27 0.80 12.86 5.51
CA SER A 27 2.11 12.21 5.37
C SER A 27 2.05 10.74 4.92
N VAL A 28 0.86 10.19 4.66
CA VAL A 28 0.72 8.81 4.15
C VAL A 28 0.45 8.86 2.65
N LYS A 29 1.37 8.33 1.85
CA LYS A 29 1.16 8.11 0.41
C LYS A 29 0.44 6.78 0.23
N THR A 30 -0.47 6.73 -0.75
CA THR A 30 -1.27 5.53 -1.02
C THR A 30 -0.98 5.04 -2.44
N PHE A 31 -0.75 3.74 -2.62
CA PHE A 31 -0.81 3.09 -3.91
C PHE A 31 -1.95 2.07 -3.93
N ARG A 32 -2.45 1.74 -5.13
CA ARG A 32 -3.53 0.78 -5.32
C ARG A 32 -3.20 -0.19 -6.44
N ILE A 33 -3.61 -1.44 -6.27
CA ILE A 33 -3.43 -2.54 -7.22
C ILE A 33 -4.79 -3.19 -7.42
N LYS A 34 -5.22 -3.36 -8.68
CA LYS A 34 -6.43 -4.13 -9.00
C LYS A 34 -6.05 -5.61 -9.06
N VAL A 35 -6.82 -6.46 -8.39
CA VAL A 35 -6.67 -7.92 -8.46
C VAL A 35 -8.01 -8.50 -8.89
N SER A 36 -8.17 -8.75 -10.19
CA SER A 36 -9.48 -9.09 -10.77
C SER A 36 -10.55 -8.08 -10.34
N ASP A 37 -11.56 -8.50 -9.57
CA ASP A 37 -12.63 -7.65 -9.07
C ASP A 37 -12.34 -7.02 -7.70
N ASP A 38 -11.22 -7.37 -7.08
CA ASP A 38 -10.79 -6.90 -5.75
C ASP A 38 -9.70 -5.82 -5.87
N TRP A 39 -9.28 -5.31 -4.71
CA TRP A 39 -8.27 -4.27 -4.59
C TRP A 39 -7.27 -4.55 -3.48
N ILE A 40 -6.01 -4.17 -3.72
CA ILE A 40 -5.00 -4.05 -2.67
C ILE A 40 -4.60 -2.58 -2.58
N PHE A 41 -4.59 -2.05 -1.36
CA PHE A 41 -4.12 -0.72 -1.05
C PHE A 41 -2.89 -0.80 -0.16
N GLY A 42 -1.86 -0.04 -0.52
CA GLY A 42 -0.68 0.14 0.30
C GLY A 42 -0.55 1.55 0.82
N PHE A 43 -0.35 1.66 2.13
CA PHE A 43 -0.19 2.92 2.85
C PHE A 43 1.26 3.08 3.28
N VAL A 44 1.96 3.95 2.59
CA VAL A 44 3.39 4.21 2.76
C VAL A 44 3.58 5.40 3.68
N LYS A 45 4.26 5.17 4.79
CA LYS A 45 4.69 6.21 5.74
C LYS A 45 6.21 6.29 5.72
N THR A 46 6.72 7.47 5.38
CA THR A 46 8.14 7.79 5.39
C THR A 46 8.49 8.65 6.59
N LYS A 47 9.64 8.40 7.22
CA LYS A 47 10.21 9.24 8.28
C LYS A 47 11.69 9.48 7.99
N PHE A 48 12.10 10.74 8.02
CA PHE A 48 13.51 11.15 8.01
C PHE A 48 13.86 11.68 9.40
N GLY A 49 15.00 11.28 9.94
CA GLY A 49 15.51 11.78 11.22
C GLY A 49 17.00 11.48 11.37
N GLU A 50 17.55 11.80 12.54
CA GLU A 50 18.98 11.62 12.83
C GLU A 50 19.44 10.16 12.73
N GLY A 51 18.56 9.20 13.03
CA GLY A 51 18.80 7.76 12.84
C GLY A 51 18.64 7.25 11.41
N GLY A 52 18.46 8.15 10.44
CA GLY A 52 18.31 7.81 9.02
C GLY A 52 16.86 7.83 8.53
N PHE A 53 16.66 7.11 7.42
CA PHE A 53 15.39 7.05 6.69
C PHE A 53 14.67 5.74 6.97
N GLN A 54 13.39 5.84 7.34
CA GLN A 54 12.53 4.68 7.57
C GLN A 54 11.29 4.74 6.68
N ILE A 55 11.00 3.62 6.03
CA ILE A 55 9.75 3.38 5.32
C ILE A 55 8.96 2.30 6.07
N SER A 56 7.69 2.57 6.34
CA SER A 56 6.72 1.57 6.79
C SER A 56 5.59 1.49 5.80
N VAL A 57 5.29 0.28 5.33
CA VAL A 57 4.16 0.01 4.42
C VAL A 57 3.16 -0.87 5.15
N LYS A 58 1.89 -0.44 5.20
CA LYS A 58 0.78 -1.29 5.61
C LYS A 58 -0.11 -1.58 4.41
N LEU A 59 -0.54 -2.83 4.29
CA LEU A 59 -1.41 -3.25 3.20
C LEU A 59 -2.83 -3.53 3.71
N ALA A 60 -3.82 -3.32 2.85
CA ALA A 60 -5.18 -3.81 3.01
C ALA A 60 -5.65 -4.44 1.71
N TYR A 61 -6.41 -5.52 1.85
CA TYR A 61 -7.15 -6.15 0.78
C TYR A 61 -8.63 -5.76 0.91
N VAL A 62 -9.29 -5.44 -0.20
CA VAL A 62 -10.72 -5.09 -0.23
C VAL A 62 -11.38 -5.93 -1.31
N ASP A 63 -12.36 -6.73 -0.92
CA ASP A 63 -13.09 -7.56 -1.87
C ASP A 63 -14.05 -6.73 -2.76
N CYS A 64 -14.57 -7.36 -3.82
CA CYS A 64 -15.58 -6.79 -4.71
C CYS A 64 -16.79 -6.18 -3.96
N LYS A 65 -17.14 -6.69 -2.77
CA LYS A 65 -18.27 -6.21 -1.96
C LYS A 65 -17.92 -5.02 -1.07
N GLY A 66 -16.65 -4.60 -1.05
CA GLY A 66 -16.17 -3.48 -0.24
C GLY A 66 -15.80 -3.86 1.19
N VAL A 67 -15.60 -5.14 1.49
CA VAL A 67 -15.13 -5.60 2.80
C VAL A 67 -13.62 -5.51 2.85
N ALA A 68 -13.08 -4.78 3.84
CA ALA A 68 -11.64 -4.61 4.02
C ALA A 68 -11.04 -5.58 5.05
N PHE A 69 -9.94 -6.21 4.65
CA PHE A 69 -9.18 -7.17 5.41
C PHE A 69 -7.74 -6.67 5.59
N GLU A 70 -7.20 -6.87 6.79
CA GLU A 70 -5.79 -6.55 7.08
C GLU A 70 -4.84 -7.61 6.55
N LYS A 71 -5.31 -8.85 6.40
CA LYS A 71 -4.55 -9.95 5.83
C LYS A 71 -4.83 -10.02 4.33
N ILE A 72 -3.77 -9.97 3.54
CA ILE A 72 -3.84 -10.31 2.11
C ILE A 72 -3.96 -11.84 2.00
N PRO A 73 -4.76 -12.37 1.06
CA PRO A 73 -4.75 -13.79 0.70
C PRO A 73 -3.31 -14.31 0.49
N PRO A 74 -2.91 -15.45 1.10
CA PRO A 74 -1.53 -15.94 1.05
C PRO A 74 -0.96 -16.05 -0.37
N GLU A 75 -1.77 -16.52 -1.32
CA GLU A 75 -1.39 -16.67 -2.73
C GLU A 75 -0.98 -15.36 -3.41
N ILE A 76 -1.57 -14.23 -3.01
CA ILE A 76 -1.23 -12.91 -3.53
C ILE A 76 -0.04 -12.35 -2.76
N LEU A 77 -0.01 -12.57 -1.45
CA LEU A 77 1.06 -12.10 -0.58
C LEU A 77 2.42 -12.67 -1.01
N GLU A 78 2.50 -13.96 -1.32
CA GLU A 78 3.75 -14.59 -1.78
C GLU A 78 4.27 -13.95 -3.08
N LYS A 79 3.38 -13.67 -4.04
CA LYS A 79 3.75 -13.01 -5.31
C LYS A 79 4.26 -11.59 -5.09
N ILE A 80 3.60 -10.82 -4.21
CA ILE A 80 4.02 -9.45 -3.89
C ILE A 80 5.35 -9.46 -3.14
N LYS A 81 5.51 -10.38 -2.18
CA LYS A 81 6.69 -10.45 -1.32
C LYS A 81 7.97 -10.61 -2.15
N ASN A 82 8.00 -11.60 -3.04
CA ASN A 82 9.19 -11.88 -3.86
C ASN A 82 9.56 -10.66 -4.72
N TYR A 83 8.56 -10.02 -5.34
CA TYR A 83 8.77 -8.83 -6.16
C TYR A 83 9.30 -7.63 -5.35
N VAL A 84 8.83 -7.45 -4.11
CA VAL A 84 9.25 -6.36 -3.23
C VAL A 84 10.65 -6.61 -2.68
N GLU A 85 10.95 -7.82 -2.21
CA GLU A 85 12.25 -8.16 -1.63
C GLU A 85 13.38 -8.00 -2.65
N GLU A 86 13.16 -8.42 -3.90
CA GLU A 86 14.15 -8.29 -4.98
C GLU A 86 14.16 -6.87 -5.59
N GLY A 87 12.99 -6.23 -5.69
CA GLY A 87 12.83 -5.02 -6.50
C GLY A 87 13.07 -3.70 -5.78
N VAL A 88 12.89 -3.62 -4.45
CA VAL A 88 12.92 -2.32 -3.75
C VAL A 88 14.30 -1.66 -3.79
N ALA A 89 15.38 -2.43 -3.58
CA ALA A 89 16.74 -1.89 -3.63
C ALA A 89 17.08 -1.38 -5.04
N ALA A 90 16.76 -2.18 -6.07
CA ALA A 90 16.97 -1.81 -7.47
C ALA A 90 16.17 -0.57 -7.89
N LEU A 91 14.94 -0.40 -7.37
CA LEU A 91 14.14 0.79 -7.59
C LEU A 91 14.78 2.04 -6.95
N PHE A 92 15.31 1.92 -5.73
CA PHE A 92 16.03 3.04 -5.12
C PHE A 92 17.28 3.42 -5.90
N GLU A 93 18.07 2.45 -6.33
CA GLU A 93 19.27 2.71 -7.14
C GLU A 93 18.91 3.44 -8.43
N ARG A 94 17.89 2.97 -9.15
CA ARG A 94 17.43 3.58 -10.40
C ARG A 94 16.89 5.00 -10.20
N GLU A 95 15.95 5.18 -9.28
CA GLU A 95 15.24 6.46 -9.13
C GLU A 95 16.10 7.52 -8.41
N LEU A 96 16.79 7.15 -7.33
CA LEU A 96 17.65 8.09 -6.59
C LEU A 96 18.96 8.35 -7.33
N GLY A 97 19.55 7.35 -8.00
CA GLY A 97 20.77 7.52 -8.78
C GLY A 97 20.61 8.49 -9.95
N ASN A 98 19.38 8.71 -10.44
CA ASN A 98 19.09 9.71 -11.45
C ASN A 98 18.87 11.13 -10.88
N LEU A 99 18.50 11.24 -9.60
CA LEU A 99 18.25 12.52 -8.94
C LEU A 99 19.52 13.17 -8.38
N ILE A 100 20.56 12.38 -8.10
CA ILE A 100 21.83 12.84 -7.50
C ILE A 100 22.92 12.99 -8.58
N LYS A 101 22.54 13.07 -9.86
CA LYS A 101 23.43 13.40 -10.97
C LYS A 101 23.44 14.90 -11.24
#